data_AF-A0A285RQT6-F1
#
_entry.id   AF-A0A285RQT6-F1
#
_cell.length_a   1.000
_cell.length_b   1.000
_cell.length_c   1.000
_cell.angle_alpha   90.00
_cell.angle_beta   90.00
_cell.angle_gamma   90.00
#
_symmetry.space_group_name_H-M   'P 1'
#
loop_
_entity.id
_entity.type
_entity.pdbx_description
1 polymer ?
#
loop_
_entity_poly.entity_id
_entity_poly.type
_entity_poly.pdbx_seq_one_letter_code
_entity_poly.pdbx_strand_id
1 'polypeptide(L)'
;MSKIDSNMSGYLHTYEAYRVPKGTKVQDATGKEVVLSNEEDVLVLTEKASKQLVKDRGEHTGMLQQKSEMAAQKTQDAASEKIAKDNAKVMAVYKAMANGDTVPASDERKLQEYDKDLYQAAKMAQSMAQLRTKQAERKHHASQWDEKEEQAYNAKMKELGDASNEAVLAIGEGSYEFSSAQKENIVEIDSSGVDFSSMKVMSLGSGVTGAYIDLSI
;
A
#
# COMPACT_ATOMS: atom_id res chain seq x y z
N MET A 1 25.03 19.58 -5.08
CA MET A 1 24.59 18.86 -3.87
C MET A 1 23.08 18.71 -3.96
N SER A 2 22.63 17.59 -4.52
CA SER A 2 21.22 17.22 -4.58
C SER A 2 20.74 16.98 -3.14
N LYS A 3 19.64 17.63 -2.74
CA LYS A 3 19.03 17.44 -1.43
C LYS A 3 18.46 16.03 -1.42
N ILE A 4 19.21 15.07 -0.88
CA ILE A 4 18.70 13.72 -0.63
C ILE A 4 17.48 13.86 0.27
N ASP A 5 16.33 13.42 -0.21
CA ASP A 5 15.10 13.40 0.57
C ASP A 5 15.32 12.50 1.81
N SER A 6 14.97 13.03 2.99
CA SER A 6 15.08 12.34 4.27
C SER A 6 14.49 10.92 4.25
N ASN A 7 13.45 10.70 3.45
CA ASN A 7 12.76 9.42 3.30
C ASN A 7 13.58 8.35 2.55
N MET A 8 14.57 8.75 1.73
CA MET A 8 15.41 7.84 0.94
C MET A 8 16.78 7.60 1.56
N SER A 9 17.26 8.51 2.41
CA SER A 9 18.61 8.47 2.98
C SER A 9 18.96 7.17 3.73
N GLY A 10 17.98 6.51 4.36
CA GLY A 10 18.18 5.25 5.07
C GLY A 10 18.39 4.03 4.17
N TYR A 11 18.08 4.15 2.87
CA TYR A 11 18.22 3.09 1.88
C TYR A 11 19.29 3.40 0.84
N LEU A 12 19.89 4.60 0.87
CA LEU A 12 20.81 5.05 -0.15
C LEU A 12 22.25 4.86 0.31
N HIS A 13 22.99 4.01 -0.40
CA HIS A 13 24.41 3.75 -0.15
C HIS A 13 25.28 4.29 -1.28
N THR A 14 26.58 4.37 -1.03
CA THR A 14 27.56 4.58 -2.09
C THR A 14 27.76 3.29 -2.87
N TYR A 15 27.70 3.38 -4.19
CA TYR A 15 27.82 2.24 -5.09
C TYR A 15 29.10 2.35 -5.91
N GLU A 16 30.09 1.52 -5.58
CA GLU A 16 31.36 1.51 -6.30
C GLU A 16 31.20 0.89 -7.71
N ALA A 17 31.81 1.53 -8.72
CA ALA A 17 31.82 1.05 -10.09
C ALA A 17 33.21 1.14 -10.72
N TYR A 18 33.54 0.15 -11.55
CA TYR A 18 34.68 0.21 -12.45
C TYR A 18 34.28 0.90 -13.75
N ARG A 19 35.14 1.79 -14.25
CA ARG A 19 35.05 2.24 -15.64
C ARG A 19 35.64 1.18 -16.56
N VAL A 20 34.77 0.62 -17.39
CA VAL A 20 35.11 -0.40 -18.38
C VAL A 20 35.24 0.27 -19.75
N PRO A 21 36.40 0.18 -20.42
CA PRO A 21 36.59 0.80 -21.72
C PRO A 21 35.62 0.28 -22.77
N LYS A 22 35.23 1.12 -23.74
CA LYS A 22 34.50 0.65 -24.92
C LYS A 22 35.27 -0.44 -25.67
N GLY A 23 34.54 -1.35 -26.29
CA GLY A 23 35.09 -2.51 -26.99
C GLY A 23 35.49 -3.67 -26.06
N THR A 24 35.36 -3.52 -24.74
CA THR A 24 35.67 -4.59 -23.78
C THR A 24 34.70 -5.75 -23.93
N LYS A 25 35.27 -6.95 -24.06
CA LYS A 25 34.57 -8.23 -24.15
C LYS A 25 34.36 -8.81 -22.77
N VAL A 26 33.12 -9.21 -22.50
CA VAL A 26 32.68 -9.83 -21.24
C VAL A 26 31.79 -11.03 -21.57
N GLN A 27 31.42 -11.83 -20.57
CA GLN A 27 30.49 -12.96 -20.75
C GLN A 27 29.06 -12.54 -20.44
N ASP A 28 28.07 -13.02 -21.21
CA ASP A 28 26.66 -12.90 -20.84
C ASP A 28 26.21 -14.00 -19.86
N ALA A 29 24.94 -14.00 -19.46
CA ALA A 29 24.37 -15.00 -18.56
C ALA A 29 24.45 -16.45 -19.09
N THR A 30 24.69 -16.63 -20.39
CA THR A 30 24.86 -17.94 -21.03
C THR A 30 26.32 -18.33 -21.26
N GLY A 31 27.26 -17.47 -20.83
CA GLY A 31 28.70 -17.65 -21.04
C GLY A 31 29.17 -17.24 -22.45
N LYS A 32 28.32 -16.59 -23.25
CA LYS A 32 28.69 -16.11 -24.58
C LYS A 32 29.42 -14.78 -24.46
N GLU A 33 30.49 -14.63 -25.23
CA GLU A 33 31.24 -13.37 -25.30
C GLU A 33 30.40 -12.28 -25.98
N VAL A 34 30.28 -11.15 -25.30
CA VAL A 34 29.56 -9.95 -25.75
C VAL A 34 30.40 -8.71 -25.47
N VAL A 35 30.26 -7.70 -26.32
CA VAL A 35 30.90 -6.40 -26.10
C VAL A 35 29.95 -5.51 -25.30
N LEU A 36 30.42 -4.95 -24.18
CA LEU A 36 29.62 -4.11 -23.29
C LEU A 36 29.05 -2.87 -23.97
N SER A 37 29.89 -2.17 -24.74
CA SER A 37 29.57 -0.98 -25.51
C SER A 37 30.63 -0.78 -26.58
N ASN A 38 30.23 -0.41 -27.78
CA ASN A 38 31.17 -0.09 -28.87
C ASN A 38 31.48 1.41 -28.96
N GLU A 39 30.66 2.26 -28.32
CA GLU A 39 30.66 3.70 -28.56
C GLU A 39 31.35 4.44 -27.41
N GLU A 40 31.04 4.07 -26.18
CA GLU A 40 31.45 4.76 -24.95
C GLU A 40 31.89 3.80 -23.85
N ASP A 41 32.70 4.30 -22.92
CA ASP A 41 33.06 3.56 -21.71
C ASP A 41 31.83 3.37 -20.82
N VAL A 42 31.75 2.24 -20.13
CA VAL A 42 30.59 1.85 -19.31
C VAL A 42 31.01 1.73 -17.86
N LEU A 43 30.24 2.34 -16.96
CA LEU A 43 30.38 2.09 -15.53
C LEU A 43 29.72 0.76 -15.17
N VAL A 44 30.50 -0.13 -14.59
CA VAL A 44 30.06 -1.44 -14.14
C VAL A 44 30.23 -1.54 -12.64
N LEU A 45 29.13 -1.74 -11.93
CA LEU A 45 29.12 -1.84 -10.47
C LEU A 45 29.94 -3.04 -9.98
N THR A 46 30.61 -2.89 -8.83
CA THR A 46 31.22 -4.04 -8.15
C THR A 46 30.16 -5.05 -7.74
N GLU A 47 30.53 -6.30 -7.49
CA GLU A 47 29.59 -7.32 -7.02
C GLU A 47 28.90 -6.88 -5.71
N LYS A 48 29.69 -6.32 -4.78
CA LYS A 48 29.20 -5.79 -3.51
C LYS A 48 28.23 -4.62 -3.72
N ALA A 49 28.62 -3.65 -4.55
CA ALA A 49 27.79 -2.48 -4.85
C ALA A 49 26.49 -2.87 -5.54
N SER A 50 26.55 -3.82 -6.47
CA SER A 50 25.36 -4.31 -7.18
C SER A 50 24.40 -5.05 -6.25
N LYS A 51 24.91 -5.94 -5.38
CA LYS A 51 24.10 -6.61 -4.35
C LYS A 51 23.45 -5.59 -3.40
N GLN A 52 24.22 -4.58 -2.98
CA GLN A 52 23.71 -3.52 -2.12
C GLN A 52 22.63 -2.71 -2.82
N LEU A 53 22.83 -2.31 -4.07
CA LEU A 53 21.85 -1.56 -4.87
C LEU A 53 20.53 -2.31 -5.02
N VAL A 54 20.59 -3.61 -5.34
CA VAL A 54 19.40 -4.46 -5.46
C VAL A 54 18.69 -4.59 -4.12
N LYS A 55 19.44 -4.82 -3.03
CA LYS A 55 18.90 -4.90 -1.67
C LYS A 55 18.19 -3.60 -1.29
N ASP A 56 18.85 -2.48 -1.44
CA ASP A 56 18.35 -1.14 -1.13
C ASP A 56 17.06 -0.82 -1.89
N ARG A 57 17.03 -1.15 -3.19
CA ARG A 57 15.84 -0.99 -4.02
C ARG A 57 14.69 -1.86 -3.52
N GLY A 58 14.97 -3.12 -3.19
CA GLY A 58 13.98 -4.02 -2.61
C GLY A 58 13.41 -3.51 -1.29
N GLU A 59 14.27 -3.05 -0.39
CA GLU A 59 13.89 -2.51 0.92
C GLU A 59 13.08 -1.21 0.80
N HIS A 60 13.47 -0.30 -0.09
CA HIS A 60 12.75 0.95 -0.33
C HIS A 60 11.38 0.71 -0.97
N THR A 61 11.29 -0.11 -2.02
CA THR A 61 10.00 -0.48 -2.63
C THR A 61 9.12 -1.24 -1.63
N GLY A 62 9.70 -2.14 -0.83
CA GLY A 62 8.98 -2.84 0.23
C GLY A 62 8.41 -1.90 1.29
N MET A 63 9.17 -0.88 1.70
CA MET A 63 8.67 0.16 2.62
C MET A 63 7.51 0.97 2.03
N LEU A 64 7.60 1.36 0.75
CA LEU A 64 6.51 2.07 0.06
C LEU A 64 5.25 1.20 -0.04
N GLN A 65 5.42 -0.08 -0.38
CA GLN A 65 4.32 -1.03 -0.42
C GLN A 65 3.67 -1.21 0.95
N GLN A 66 4.48 -1.34 2.02
CA GLN A 66 3.96 -1.42 3.38
C GLN A 66 3.16 -0.17 3.77
N LYS A 67 3.63 1.03 3.40
CA LYS A 67 2.87 2.28 3.62
C LYS A 67 1.52 2.27 2.89
N SER A 68 1.50 1.80 1.64
CA SER A 68 0.27 1.64 0.86
C SER A 68 -0.69 0.63 1.50
N GLU A 69 -0.19 -0.52 1.94
CA GLU A 69 -0.98 -1.55 2.62
C GLU A 69 -1.55 -1.02 3.94
N MET A 70 -0.77 -0.29 4.74
CA MET A 70 -1.27 0.35 5.96
C MET A 70 -2.36 1.40 5.68
N ALA A 71 -2.24 2.18 4.61
CA ALA A 71 -3.27 3.15 4.24
C ALA A 71 -4.58 2.45 3.82
N ALA A 72 -4.46 1.39 3.02
CA ALA A 72 -5.60 0.55 2.64
C ALA A 72 -6.25 -0.11 3.87
N GLN A 73 -5.44 -0.61 4.81
CA GLN A 73 -5.93 -1.22 6.05
C GLN A 73 -6.73 -0.22 6.89
N LYS A 74 -6.27 1.03 7.05
CA LYS A 74 -7.02 2.07 7.77
C LYS A 74 -8.41 2.32 7.19
N THR A 75 -8.53 2.29 5.86
CA THR A 75 -9.82 2.41 5.16
C THR A 75 -10.73 1.23 5.45
N GLN A 76 -10.18 0.01 5.42
CA GLN A 76 -10.93 -1.21 5.75
C GLN A 76 -11.37 -1.23 7.21
N ASP A 77 -10.49 -0.85 8.13
CA ASP A 77 -10.78 -0.78 9.57
C ASP A 77 -11.92 0.21 9.83
N ALA A 78 -11.87 1.41 9.25
CA ALA A 78 -12.93 2.41 9.38
C ALA A 78 -14.28 1.92 8.82
N ALA A 79 -14.26 1.24 7.68
CA ALA A 79 -15.47 0.63 7.11
C ALA A 79 -16.02 -0.50 8.01
N SER A 80 -15.14 -1.34 8.56
CA SER A 80 -15.53 -2.43 9.46
C SER A 80 -16.11 -1.91 10.78
N GLU A 81 -15.55 -0.84 11.33
CA GLU A 81 -16.05 -0.17 12.52
C GLU A 81 -17.46 0.38 12.28
N LYS A 82 -17.69 0.98 11.10
CA LYS A 82 -19.02 1.47 10.71
C LYS A 82 -20.04 0.35 10.60
N ILE A 83 -19.67 -0.76 9.95
CA ILE A 83 -20.53 -1.95 9.83
C ILE A 83 -20.88 -2.49 11.23
N ALA A 84 -19.91 -2.60 12.13
CA ALA A 84 -20.14 -3.08 13.49
C ALA A 84 -21.10 -2.15 14.27
N LYS A 85 -20.91 -0.82 14.16
CA LYS A 85 -21.80 0.16 14.79
C LYS A 85 -23.22 0.11 14.21
N ASP A 86 -23.35 0.08 12.89
CA ASP A 86 -24.66 0.03 12.24
C ASP A 86 -25.39 -1.28 12.57
N ASN A 87 -24.70 -2.42 12.62
CA ASN A 87 -25.26 -3.70 13.08
C ASN A 87 -25.79 -3.60 14.53
N ALA A 88 -25.04 -2.97 15.43
CA ALA A 88 -25.47 -2.79 16.82
C ALA A 88 -26.73 -1.90 16.91
N LYS A 89 -26.79 -0.83 16.11
CA LYS A 89 -27.97 0.05 16.02
C LYS A 89 -29.19 -0.70 15.49
N VAL A 90 -29.03 -1.48 14.42
CA VAL A 90 -30.09 -2.34 13.85
C VAL A 90 -30.63 -3.32 14.88
N MET A 91 -29.76 -3.99 15.63
CA MET A 91 -30.18 -4.91 16.70
C MET A 91 -30.89 -4.20 17.86
N ALA A 92 -30.50 -2.97 18.20
CA ALA A 92 -31.19 -2.16 19.20
C ALA A 92 -32.61 -1.78 18.75
N VAL A 93 -32.79 -1.40 17.48
CA VAL A 93 -34.10 -1.11 16.88
C VAL A 93 -34.97 -2.35 16.88
N TYR A 94 -34.45 -3.49 16.40
CA TYR A 94 -35.15 -4.77 16.45
C TYR A 94 -35.64 -5.10 17.86
N LYS A 95 -34.76 -4.96 18.87
CA LYS A 95 -35.10 -5.24 20.27
C LYS A 95 -36.17 -4.29 20.82
N ALA A 96 -36.08 -3.00 20.50
CA ALA A 96 -37.09 -2.01 20.89
C ALA A 96 -38.45 -2.37 20.27
N MET A 97 -38.49 -2.67 18.98
CA MET A 97 -39.70 -3.11 18.29
C MET A 97 -40.25 -4.39 18.91
N ALA A 98 -39.42 -5.41 19.15
CA ALA A 98 -39.85 -6.68 19.74
C ALA A 98 -40.44 -6.52 21.15
N ASN A 99 -40.01 -5.50 21.91
CA ASN A 99 -40.60 -5.16 23.21
C ASN A 99 -41.94 -4.43 23.10
N GLY A 100 -42.41 -4.10 21.89
CA GLY A 100 -43.62 -3.33 21.65
C GLY A 100 -43.43 -1.81 21.73
N ASP A 101 -42.19 -1.35 21.89
CA ASP A 101 -41.87 0.09 21.93
C ASP A 101 -42.03 0.74 20.55
N THR A 102 -42.14 2.06 20.54
CA THR A 102 -42.20 2.86 19.31
C THR A 102 -40.82 3.37 18.96
N VAL A 103 -40.39 3.10 17.73
CA VAL A 103 -39.13 3.60 17.16
C VAL A 103 -39.42 4.59 16.02
N PRO A 104 -38.48 5.49 15.67
CA PRO A 104 -38.68 6.40 14.55
C PRO A 104 -38.78 5.67 13.20
N ALA A 105 -39.54 6.24 12.26
CA ALA A 105 -39.74 5.65 10.94
C ALA A 105 -38.43 5.54 10.13
N SER A 106 -37.48 6.44 10.35
CA SER A 106 -36.12 6.38 9.78
C SER A 106 -35.42 5.08 10.16
N ASP A 107 -35.56 4.66 11.41
CA ASP A 107 -34.87 3.53 12.01
C ASP A 107 -35.53 2.21 11.62
N GLU A 108 -36.87 2.16 11.55
CA GLU A 108 -37.61 1.03 10.97
C GLU A 108 -37.17 0.78 9.52
N ARG A 109 -37.03 1.85 8.73
CA ARG A 109 -36.54 1.74 7.34
C ARG A 109 -35.10 1.21 7.28
N LYS A 110 -34.20 1.65 8.16
CA LYS A 110 -32.83 1.13 8.23
C LYS A 110 -32.78 -0.36 8.56
N LEU A 111 -33.62 -0.83 9.51
CA LEU A 111 -33.76 -2.27 9.79
C LEU A 111 -34.29 -3.04 8.57
N GLN A 112 -35.26 -2.48 7.84
CA GLN A 112 -35.80 -3.08 6.62
C GLN A 112 -34.78 -3.13 5.47
N GLU A 113 -33.97 -2.10 5.31
CA GLU A 113 -32.87 -2.04 4.33
C GLU A 113 -31.76 -3.03 4.67
N TYR A 114 -31.50 -3.24 5.96
CA TYR A 114 -30.54 -4.21 6.45
C TYR A 114 -31.00 -5.65 6.18
N ASP A 115 -32.19 -6.01 6.65
CA ASP A 115 -32.77 -7.34 6.46
C ASP A 115 -34.30 -7.26 6.56
N LYS A 116 -34.97 -7.55 5.44
CA LYS A 116 -36.44 -7.51 5.32
C LYS A 116 -37.12 -8.56 6.18
N ASP A 117 -36.53 -9.73 6.34
CA ASP A 117 -37.11 -10.83 7.12
C ASP A 117 -36.98 -10.53 8.61
N LEU A 118 -35.82 -10.00 9.03
CA LEU A 118 -35.60 -9.51 10.39
C LEU A 118 -36.58 -8.39 10.75
N TYR A 119 -36.82 -7.45 9.83
CA TYR A 119 -37.82 -6.40 9.99
C TYR A 119 -39.25 -6.98 10.15
N GLN A 120 -39.66 -7.92 9.30
CA GLN A 120 -40.98 -8.54 9.41
C GLN A 120 -41.15 -9.26 10.75
N ALA A 121 -40.14 -10.01 11.20
CA ALA A 121 -40.14 -10.64 12.51
C ALA A 121 -40.27 -9.59 13.64
N ALA A 122 -39.57 -8.46 13.54
CA ALA A 122 -39.68 -7.36 14.50
C ALA A 122 -41.10 -6.79 14.56
N LYS A 123 -41.76 -6.56 13.41
CA LYS A 123 -43.15 -6.05 13.36
C LYS A 123 -44.15 -7.03 13.95
N MET A 124 -43.99 -8.33 13.68
CA MET A 124 -44.85 -9.38 14.26
C MET A 124 -44.68 -9.44 15.78
N ALA A 125 -43.44 -9.39 16.27
CA ALA A 125 -43.16 -9.36 17.70
C ALA A 125 -43.72 -8.09 18.37
N GLN A 126 -43.56 -6.94 17.71
CA GLN A 126 -44.07 -5.64 18.17
C GLN A 126 -45.58 -5.66 18.36
N SER A 127 -46.34 -6.16 17.39
CA SER A 127 -47.81 -6.21 17.48
C SER A 127 -48.27 -7.11 18.63
N MET A 128 -47.64 -8.28 18.80
CA MET A 128 -47.95 -9.20 19.89
C MET A 128 -47.61 -8.63 21.27
N ALA A 129 -46.47 -7.94 21.41
CA ALA A 129 -46.07 -7.28 22.65
C ALA A 129 -47.01 -6.11 23.00
N GLN A 130 -47.43 -5.33 22.00
CA GLN A 130 -48.38 -4.23 22.18
C GLN A 130 -49.76 -4.69 22.62
N LEU A 131 -50.22 -5.87 22.19
CA LEU A 131 -51.48 -6.46 22.67
C LEU A 131 -51.43 -6.86 24.15
N ARG A 132 -50.23 -7.18 24.66
CA ARG A 132 -50.00 -7.62 26.05
C ARG A 132 -49.65 -6.48 27.01
N THR A 133 -49.30 -5.31 26.48
CA THR A 133 -48.75 -4.18 27.24
C THR A 133 -49.67 -2.97 27.18
N LYS A 134 -49.93 -2.32 28.32
CA LYS A 134 -50.76 -1.10 28.34
C LYS A 134 -50.05 0.02 27.57
N GLN A 135 -50.81 0.84 26.83
CA GLN A 135 -50.23 1.93 26.02
C GLN A 135 -49.33 2.87 26.83
N ALA A 136 -49.70 3.19 28.07
CA ALA A 136 -48.93 4.08 28.94
C ALA A 136 -47.54 3.53 29.35
N GLU A 137 -47.28 2.23 29.16
CA GLU A 137 -46.02 1.56 29.52
C GLU A 137 -45.05 1.45 28.34
N ARG A 138 -45.48 1.83 27.12
CA ARG A 138 -44.68 1.76 25.90
C ARG A 138 -43.70 2.92 25.84
N LYS A 139 -42.44 2.66 25.47
CA LYS A 139 -41.43 3.71 25.34
C LYS A 139 -41.39 4.24 23.90
N HIS A 140 -41.06 5.52 23.78
CA HIS A 140 -40.72 6.15 22.50
C HIS A 140 -39.21 6.35 22.46
N HIS A 141 -38.56 5.73 21.49
CA HIS A 141 -37.10 5.84 21.32
C HIS A 141 -36.74 6.97 20.38
N ALA A 142 -35.61 7.62 20.65
CA ALA A 142 -34.99 8.55 19.71
C ALA A 142 -34.25 7.77 18.60
N SER A 143 -33.99 8.44 17.48
CA SER A 143 -33.27 7.86 16.33
C SER A 143 -31.87 7.42 16.76
N GLN A 144 -31.46 6.23 16.33
CA GLN A 144 -30.10 5.73 16.48
C GLN A 144 -29.15 6.31 15.41
N TRP A 145 -29.69 6.92 14.35
CA TRP A 145 -28.91 7.55 13.28
C TRP A 145 -28.99 9.08 13.36
N ASP A 146 -27.81 9.70 13.35
CA ASP A 146 -27.62 11.15 13.28
C ASP A 146 -26.94 11.51 11.94
N GLU A 147 -27.52 12.47 11.22
CA GLU A 147 -27.01 12.95 9.94
C GLU A 147 -25.60 13.55 10.07
N LYS A 148 -25.29 14.21 11.19
CA LYS A 148 -23.94 14.77 11.42
C LYS A 148 -22.90 13.68 11.59
N GLU A 149 -23.25 12.60 12.29
CA GLU A 149 -22.40 11.41 12.43
C GLU A 149 -22.12 10.77 11.06
N GLU A 150 -23.14 10.66 10.21
CA GLU A 150 -23.03 10.09 8.86
C GLU A 150 -22.18 10.97 7.92
N GLN A 151 -22.36 12.29 7.98
CA GLN A 151 -21.52 13.23 7.23
C GLN A 151 -20.05 13.18 7.66
N ALA A 152 -19.79 13.13 8.98
CA ALA A 152 -18.43 13.01 9.51
C ALA A 152 -17.76 11.69 9.08
N TYR A 153 -18.50 10.58 9.11
CA TYR A 153 -18.03 9.30 8.60
C TYR A 153 -17.68 9.38 7.10
N ASN A 154 -18.56 9.92 6.27
CA ASN A 154 -18.34 10.04 4.83
C ASN A 154 -17.13 10.92 4.51
N ALA A 155 -16.95 12.02 5.24
CA ALA A 155 -15.77 12.88 5.12
C ALA A 155 -14.48 12.12 5.46
N LYS A 156 -14.47 11.38 6.58
CA LYS A 156 -13.34 10.54 6.99
C LYS A 156 -13.02 9.45 5.95
N MET A 157 -14.05 8.79 5.40
CA MET A 157 -13.85 7.77 4.37
C MET A 157 -13.26 8.33 3.09
N LYS A 158 -13.68 9.53 2.69
CA LYS A 158 -13.09 10.22 1.55
C LYS A 158 -11.61 10.52 1.79
N GLU A 159 -11.27 11.10 2.93
CA GLU A 159 -9.88 11.41 3.31
C GLU A 159 -9.00 10.15 3.33
N LEU A 160 -9.48 9.05 3.92
CA LEU A 160 -8.75 7.77 3.94
C LEU A 160 -8.59 7.16 2.54
N GLY A 161 -9.62 7.29 1.69
CA GLY A 161 -9.56 6.86 0.30
C GLY A 161 -8.53 7.65 -0.50
N ASP A 162 -8.53 8.98 -0.36
CA ASP A 162 -7.57 9.87 -1.01
C ASP A 162 -6.14 9.54 -0.56
N ALA A 163 -5.91 9.36 0.75
CA ALA A 163 -4.62 8.96 1.30
C ALA A 163 -4.15 7.57 0.82
N SER A 164 -5.08 6.62 0.69
CA SER A 164 -4.77 5.29 0.14
C SER A 164 -4.37 5.36 -1.33
N ASN A 165 -5.05 6.18 -2.13
CA ASN A 165 -4.73 6.36 -3.55
C ASN A 165 -3.37 7.04 -3.72
N GLU A 166 -3.10 8.08 -2.94
CA GLU A 166 -1.81 8.78 -2.92
C GLU A 166 -0.67 7.83 -2.55
N ALA A 167 -0.86 6.97 -1.55
CA ALA A 167 0.16 6.00 -1.14
C ALA A 167 0.48 4.98 -2.26
N VAL A 168 -0.50 4.59 -3.08
CA VAL A 168 -0.29 3.72 -4.24
C VAL A 168 0.50 4.45 -5.34
N LEU A 169 0.14 5.70 -5.63
CA LEU A 169 0.86 6.53 -6.62
C LEU A 169 2.33 6.75 -6.23
N ALA A 170 2.57 6.96 -4.93
CA ALA A 170 3.89 7.14 -4.36
C ALA A 170 4.82 5.92 -4.56
N ILE A 171 4.28 4.71 -4.79
CA ILE A 171 5.11 3.54 -5.12
C ILE A 171 5.83 3.77 -6.45
N GLY A 172 5.10 4.23 -7.48
CA GLY A 172 5.64 4.45 -8.82
C GLY A 172 6.64 5.60 -8.85
N GLU A 173 6.20 6.77 -8.40
CA GLU A 173 7.03 7.99 -8.37
C GLU A 173 8.25 7.80 -7.45
N GLY A 174 8.05 7.31 -6.23
CA GLY A 174 9.13 7.06 -5.28
C GLY A 174 10.13 6.02 -5.76
N SER A 175 9.70 4.99 -6.51
CA SER A 175 10.64 4.02 -7.11
C SER A 175 11.51 4.66 -8.20
N TYR A 176 10.95 5.57 -9.00
CA TYR A 176 11.70 6.26 -10.04
C TYR A 176 12.70 7.26 -9.45
N GLU A 177 12.28 8.06 -8.48
CA GLU A 177 13.15 9.02 -7.80
C GLU A 177 14.28 8.31 -7.06
N PHE A 178 13.98 7.20 -6.38
CA PHE A 178 15.00 6.39 -5.69
C PHE A 178 16.02 5.80 -6.67
N SER A 179 15.58 5.26 -7.80
CA SER A 179 16.48 4.77 -8.86
C SER A 179 17.39 5.88 -9.40
N SER A 180 16.87 7.10 -9.52
CA SER A 180 17.65 8.26 -9.94
C SER A 180 18.69 8.65 -8.89
N ALA A 181 18.30 8.68 -7.61
CA ALA A 181 19.22 8.94 -6.50
C ALA A 181 20.32 7.88 -6.38
N GLN A 182 20.02 6.61 -6.66
CA GLN A 182 21.01 5.54 -6.70
C GLN A 182 22.10 5.81 -7.75
N LYS A 183 21.72 6.30 -8.93
CA LYS A 183 22.68 6.68 -9.99
C LYS A 183 23.60 7.81 -9.56
N GLU A 184 23.08 8.80 -8.83
CA GLU A 184 23.88 9.91 -8.30
C GLU A 184 24.88 9.48 -7.22
N ASN A 185 24.70 8.32 -6.60
CA ASN A 185 25.58 7.77 -5.56
C ASN A 185 26.56 6.72 -6.09
N ILE A 186 26.66 6.58 -7.41
CA ILE A 186 27.70 5.75 -8.02
C ILE A 186 29.04 6.49 -7.97
N VAL A 187 30.05 5.82 -7.43
CA VAL A 187 31.42 6.35 -7.33
C VAL A 187 32.35 5.45 -8.13
N GLU A 188 33.11 6.06 -9.03
CA GLU A 188 34.11 5.36 -9.82
C GLU A 188 35.33 5.02 -8.96
N ILE A 189 35.78 3.77 -9.05
CA ILE A 189 36.97 3.25 -8.38
C ILE A 189 37.99 2.76 -9.41
N ASP A 190 39.26 2.66 -9.00
CA ASP A 190 40.36 2.23 -9.87
C ASP A 190 40.10 0.84 -10.48
N SER A 191 40.33 0.74 -11.79
CA SER A 191 40.13 -0.47 -12.58
C SER A 191 41.43 -1.06 -13.16
N SER A 192 42.58 -0.48 -12.82
CA SER A 192 43.89 -0.83 -13.41
C SER A 192 44.32 -2.30 -13.24
N GLY A 193 43.77 -3.01 -12.25
CA GLY A 193 44.06 -4.41 -11.96
C GLY A 193 42.90 -5.38 -12.20
N VAL A 194 41.82 -4.94 -12.84
CA VAL A 194 40.60 -5.75 -13.00
C VAL A 194 40.63 -6.49 -14.34
N ASP A 195 40.51 -7.82 -14.30
CA ASP A 195 40.25 -8.61 -15.50
C ASP A 195 38.75 -8.60 -15.80
N PHE A 196 38.37 -7.87 -16.85
CA PHE A 196 36.98 -7.76 -17.28
C PHE A 196 36.49 -8.97 -18.08
N SER A 197 37.38 -9.83 -18.59
CA SER A 197 36.99 -10.96 -19.43
C SER A 197 36.21 -12.04 -18.68
N SER A 198 36.39 -12.10 -17.35
CA SER A 198 35.64 -12.97 -16.44
C SER A 198 34.34 -12.33 -15.91
N MET A 199 34.05 -11.09 -16.26
CA MET A 199 32.79 -10.44 -15.87
C MET A 199 31.60 -11.10 -16.53
N LYS A 200 30.49 -11.21 -15.79
CA LYS A 200 29.19 -11.61 -16.31
C LYS A 200 28.23 -10.42 -16.34
N VAL A 201 27.75 -10.07 -17.52
CA VAL A 201 26.74 -9.02 -17.68
C VAL A 201 25.33 -9.52 -17.41
N MET A 202 24.60 -8.78 -16.58
CA MET A 202 23.15 -8.95 -16.41
C MET A 202 22.47 -7.61 -16.71
N SER A 203 21.43 -7.61 -17.54
CA SER A 203 20.63 -6.39 -17.71
C SER A 203 19.75 -6.19 -16.47
N LEU A 204 19.90 -5.06 -15.76
CA LEU A 204 19.09 -4.75 -14.57
C LEU A 204 17.78 -4.01 -14.90
N GLY A 205 17.47 -3.85 -16.20
CA GLY A 205 16.34 -3.06 -16.69
C GLY A 205 16.54 -1.54 -16.53
N SER A 206 15.80 -0.74 -17.32
CA SER A 206 15.83 0.75 -17.30
C SER A 206 17.15 1.44 -17.70
N GLY A 207 17.89 0.87 -18.66
CA GLY A 207 19.06 1.53 -19.26
C GLY A 207 20.33 1.50 -18.40
N VAL A 208 20.35 0.71 -17.33
CA VAL A 208 21.56 0.38 -16.57
C VAL A 208 21.89 -1.09 -16.82
N THR A 209 22.94 -1.33 -17.61
CA THR A 209 23.53 -2.66 -17.75
C THR A 209 24.42 -2.90 -16.53
N GLY A 210 23.93 -3.64 -15.54
CA GLY A 210 24.75 -4.01 -14.39
C GLY A 210 25.53 -5.29 -14.67
N ALA A 211 26.80 -5.20 -15.05
CA ALA A 211 27.65 -6.39 -14.94
C ALA A 211 27.95 -6.66 -13.47
N TYR A 212 27.88 -7.93 -13.08
CA TYR A 212 28.49 -8.40 -11.85
C TYR A 212 29.83 -9.06 -12.23
N ILE A 213 30.85 -8.87 -11.41
CA ILE A 213 32.00 -9.77 -11.44
C ILE A 213 31.53 -11.05 -10.73
N ASP A 214 31.43 -12.16 -11.46
CA ASP A 214 31.29 -13.48 -10.85
C ASP A 214 32.69 -13.96 -10.47
N LEU A 215 33.05 -13.87 -9.19
CA LEU A 215 34.32 -14.34 -8.65
C LEU A 215 34.27 -15.81 -8.19
N SER A 216 33.26 -16.58 -8.60
CA SER A 216 33.27 -18.02 -8.33
C SER A 216 34.33 -18.74 -9.18
N ILE A 217 35.53 -18.84 -8.60
CA ILE A 217 36.49 -19.91 -8.83
C ILE A 217 36.13 -21.07 -7.90
#